data_AF-A0A482F1E4-F1
#
_entry.id   AF-A0A482F1E4-F1
#
_cell.length_a   1.000
_cell.length_b   1.000
_cell.length_c   1.000
_cell.angle_alpha   90.00
_cell.angle_beta   90.00
_cell.angle_gamma   90.00
#
_symmetry.space_group_name_H-M   'P 1'
#
loop_
_entity.id
_entity.type
_entity.pdbx_description
1 polymer ?
#
loop_
_entity_poly.entity_id
_entity_poly.type
_entity_poly.pdbx_seq_one_letter_code
_entity_poly.pdbx_strand_id
1 'polypeptide(L)'
;MKHREGIIIMGELRNETADRGVTSRQVARRAIAQGYLEPPIDEKTVCEVSKCIHDLREAGDAYVVDDSSRAYKYDLTEWGEKYYEWLRSRYEKFPPERV
;
A
#
# COMPACT_ATOMS: atom_id res chain seq x y z
N MET A 1 -6.24 11.90 3.17
CA MET A 1 -6.72 10.67 2.50
C MET A 1 -7.77 10.03 3.36
N LYS A 2 -8.75 9.39 2.73
CA LYS A 2 -9.76 8.62 3.45
C LYS A 2 -9.09 7.34 3.93
N HIS A 3 -9.37 6.88 5.14
CA HIS A 3 -8.73 5.70 5.74
C HIS A 3 -8.72 4.46 4.81
N ARG A 4 -9.69 4.34 3.89
CA ARG A 4 -9.78 3.29 2.85
C ARG A 4 -8.55 3.16 1.94
N GLU A 5 -7.98 4.27 1.47
CA GLU A 5 -6.85 4.24 0.52
C GLU A 5 -5.63 3.59 1.18
N GLY A 6 -5.36 3.94 2.43
CA GLY A 6 -4.31 3.30 3.24
C GLY A 6 -4.49 1.79 3.32
N ILE A 7 -5.72 1.31 3.56
CA ILE A 7 -6.03 -0.12 3.63
C ILE A 7 -5.72 -0.85 2.32
N ILE A 8 -6.11 -0.27 1.18
CA ILE A 8 -5.81 -0.84 -0.15
C ILE A 8 -4.30 -0.93 -0.35
N ILE A 9 -3.58 0.17 -0.08
CA ILE A 9 -2.13 0.22 -0.25
C ILE A 9 -1.43 -0.78 0.66
N MET A 10 -1.83 -0.92 1.93
CA MET A 10 -1.32 -1.95 2.84
C MET A 10 -1.48 -3.37 2.26
N GLY A 11 -2.65 -3.67 1.69
CA GLY A 11 -2.90 -4.96 1.04
C GLY A 11 -1.96 -5.24 -0.14
N GLU A 12 -1.58 -4.20 -0.89
CA GLU A 12 -0.64 -4.32 -2.00
C GLU A 12 0.82 -4.47 -1.58
N LEU A 13 1.19 -3.93 -0.42
CA LEU A 13 2.54 -4.05 0.15
C LEU A 13 2.86 -5.48 0.59
N ARG A 14 1.87 -6.18 1.18
CA ARG A 14 1.96 -7.56 1.70
C ARG A 14 2.37 -8.65 0.68
N ASN A 15 2.27 -8.37 -0.61
CA ASN A 15 2.21 -9.40 -1.67
C ASN A 15 3.58 -9.91 -2.18
N GLU A 16 4.72 -9.47 -1.63
CA GLU A 16 6.02 -10.04 -1.99
C GLU A 16 6.76 -10.44 -0.72
N THR A 17 7.28 -11.67 -0.71
CA THR A 17 8.20 -12.18 0.30
C THR A 17 9.14 -11.08 0.79
N ALA A 18 9.29 -10.95 2.11
CA ALA A 18 10.01 -9.90 2.86
C ALA A 18 11.35 -9.38 2.28
N ASP A 19 11.94 -10.11 1.33
CA ASP A 19 13.22 -9.82 0.68
C ASP A 19 13.13 -8.99 -0.62
N ARG A 20 11.93 -8.73 -1.17
CA ARG A 20 11.82 -8.04 -2.48
C ARG A 20 11.10 -6.71 -2.46
N GLY A 21 10.14 -6.49 -1.55
CA GLY A 21 9.34 -5.26 -1.47
C GLY A 21 8.66 -4.87 -2.79
N VAL A 22 7.88 -3.79 -2.76
CA VAL A 22 7.14 -3.30 -3.94
C VAL A 22 7.30 -1.80 -4.11
N THR A 23 7.38 -1.34 -5.36
CA THR A 23 7.45 0.09 -5.68
C THR A 23 6.06 0.73 -5.72
N SER A 24 5.96 2.04 -5.48
CA SER A 24 4.70 2.79 -5.59
C SER A 24 4.02 2.62 -6.97
N ARG A 25 4.82 2.47 -8.04
CA ARG A 25 4.30 2.22 -9.39
C ARG A 25 3.69 0.82 -9.54
N GLN A 26 4.29 -0.20 -8.93
CA GLN A 26 3.72 -1.55 -8.92
C GLN A 26 2.42 -1.58 -8.11
N VAL A 27 2.40 -0.91 -6.95
CA VAL A 27 1.20 -0.78 -6.12
C VAL A 27 0.07 -0.10 -6.89
N ALA A 28 0.33 1.05 -7.51
CA ALA A 28 -0.65 1.75 -8.34
C ALA A 28 -1.22 0.84 -9.44
N ARG A 29 -0.35 0.11 -10.14
CA ARG A 29 -0.76 -0.81 -11.21
C ARG A 29 -1.69 -1.91 -10.71
N ARG A 30 -1.37 -2.52 -9.57
CA ARG A 30 -2.17 -3.61 -8.98
C ARG A 30 -3.51 -3.10 -8.46
N ALA A 31 -3.51 -1.95 -7.79
CA ALA A 31 -4.74 -1.34 -7.29
C ALA A 31 -5.71 -0.96 -8.43
N ILE A 32 -5.20 -0.46 -9.56
CA ILE A 32 -6.03 -0.21 -10.77
C ILE A 32 -6.55 -1.53 -11.35
N ALA A 33 -5.70 -2.55 -11.47
CA ALA A 33 -6.12 -3.86 -12.00
C ALA A 33 -7.23 -4.53 -11.16
N GLN A 34 -7.28 -4.23 -9.87
CA GLN A 34 -8.32 -4.70 -8.94
C GLN A 34 -9.54 -3.75 -8.87
N GLY A 35 -9.53 -2.63 -9.60
CA GLY A 35 -10.63 -1.65 -9.62
C GLY A 35 -10.69 -0.76 -8.37
N TYR A 36 -9.60 -0.64 -7.61
CA TYR A 36 -9.55 0.21 -6.42
C TYR A 36 -9.10 1.65 -6.70
N LEU A 37 -8.35 1.85 -7.78
CA LEU A 37 -7.94 3.15 -8.31
C LEU A 37 -8.39 3.26 -9.78
N GLU A 38 -8.64 4.48 -10.22
CA GLU A 38 -9.02 4.75 -11.61
C GLU A 38 -7.78 4.83 -12.53
N PRO A 39 -7.83 4.27 -13.75
CA PRO A 39 -6.79 4.49 -14.76
C PRO A 39 -6.77 5.96 -15.25
N PRO A 40 -5.63 6.46 -15.78
CA PRO A 40 -4.37 5.77 -16.09
C PRO A 40 -3.33 5.80 -14.95
N ILE A 41 -2.24 5.01 -15.10
CA ILE A 41 -1.04 5.13 -14.24
C ILE A 41 -0.20 6.31 -14.74
N ASP A 42 -0.55 7.52 -14.33
CA ASP A 42 0.27 8.70 -14.54
C ASP A 42 1.18 9.00 -13.33
N GLU A 43 2.06 9.99 -13.47
CA GLU A 43 2.98 10.37 -12.39
C GLU A 43 2.24 10.91 -11.16
N LYS A 44 1.06 11.52 -11.34
CA LYS A 44 0.25 12.04 -10.25
C LYS A 44 -0.27 10.89 -9.38
N THR A 45 -0.86 9.87 -9.99
CA THR A 45 -1.34 8.66 -9.29
C THR A 45 -0.19 7.97 -8.56
N VAL A 46 0.98 7.83 -9.20
CA VAL A 46 2.16 7.24 -8.55
C VAL A 46 2.63 8.09 -7.36
N CYS A 47 2.60 9.43 -7.48
CA CYS A 47 2.95 10.35 -6.40
C CYS A 47 1.97 10.26 -5.22
N GLU A 48 0.67 10.15 -5.48
CA GLU A 48 -0.37 9.96 -4.45
C GLU A 48 -0.18 8.64 -3.70
N VAL A 49 0.09 7.55 -4.43
CA VAL A 49 0.44 6.25 -3.83
C VAL A 49 1.73 6.37 -3.01
N SER A 50 2.75 7.05 -3.50
CA SER A 50 4.01 7.28 -2.78
C SER A 50 3.79 8.05 -1.47
N LYS A 51 2.96 9.10 -1.49
CA LYS A 51 2.57 9.83 -0.28
C LYS A 51 1.82 8.94 0.70
N CYS A 52 0.93 8.09 0.22
CA CYS A 52 0.21 7.15 1.07
C CYS A 52 1.14 6.17 1.78
N ILE A 53 2.10 5.61 1.04
CA ILE A 53 3.12 4.73 1.62
C ILE A 53 3.98 5.51 2.63
N HIS A 54 4.30 6.78 2.35
CA HIS A 54 5.03 7.62 3.30
C HIS A 54 4.24 7.84 4.60
N ASP A 55 2.94 8.12 4.54
CA ASP A 55 2.09 8.27 5.72
C ASP A 55 2.03 6.96 6.54
N LEU A 56 1.95 5.81 5.88
CA LEU A 56 2.02 4.48 6.53
C LEU A 56 3.38 4.25 7.21
N ARG A 57 4.47 4.76 6.63
CA ARG A 57 5.80 4.69 7.25
C ARG A 57 5.92 5.57 8.50
N GLU A 58 5.41 6.79 8.45
CA GLU A 58 5.37 7.69 9.60
C GLU A 58 4.52 7.11 10.74
N ALA A 59 3.50 6.31 10.41
CA ALA A 59 2.69 5.56 11.37
C ALA A 59 3.38 4.27 11.91
N GLY A 60 4.49 3.84 11.31
CA GLY A 60 5.20 2.60 11.67
C GLY A 60 4.61 1.31 11.07
N ASP A 61 3.68 1.43 10.12
CA ASP A 61 3.02 0.30 9.47
C ASP A 61 3.81 -0.24 8.26
N ALA A 62 4.68 0.57 7.66
CA ALA A 62 5.48 0.20 6.51
C ALA A 62 6.96 0.59 6.67
N TYR A 63 7.85 -0.05 5.91
CA TYR A 63 9.28 0.26 5.87
C TYR A 63 9.84 0.20 4.45
N VAL A 64 11.05 0.72 4.26
CA VAL A 64 11.79 0.66 2.99
C VAL A 64 12.65 -0.59 2.98
N VAL A 65 12.46 -1.45 1.99
CA VAL A 65 13.25 -2.68 1.78
C VAL A 65 14.53 -2.37 1.02
N ASP A 66 14.44 -1.49 0.03
CA ASP A 66 15.53 -1.12 -0.88
C ASP A 66 15.40 0.37 -1.22
N ASP A 67 16.46 1.13 -0.97
CA ASP A 67 16.56 2.56 -1.23
C ASP A 67 17.47 2.90 -2.42
N SER A 68 17.79 1.90 -3.26
CA SER A 68 18.64 2.09 -4.43
C SER A 68 18.11 3.21 -5.33
N SER A 69 19.06 3.91 -5.97
CA SER A 69 18.84 5.15 -6.73
C SER A 69 17.84 5.09 -7.89
N ARG A 70 17.27 3.90 -8.19
CA ARG A 70 16.32 3.70 -9.28
C ARG A 70 14.85 3.77 -8.83
N ALA A 71 14.51 3.29 -7.63
CA ALA A 71 13.18 3.40 -7.04
C ALA A 71 13.16 2.78 -5.63
N TYR A 72 12.52 3.46 -4.67
CA TYR A 72 12.23 2.88 -3.36
C TYR A 72 11.29 1.68 -3.47
N LYS A 73 11.63 0.61 -2.75
CA LYS A 73 10.74 -0.53 -2.51
C LYS A 73 10.29 -0.57 -1.07
N TYR A 74 9.05 -0.98 -0.87
CA TYR A 74 8.38 -0.91 0.43
C TYR A 74 7.75 -2.25 0.78
N ASP A 75 7.60 -2.49 2.08
CA ASP A 75 6.89 -3.63 2.64
C ASP A 75 6.24 -3.24 3.98
N LEU A 76 5.35 -4.08 4.50
CA LEU A 76 4.71 -3.89 5.80
C LEU A 76 5.63 -4.34 6.93
N THR A 77 5.64 -3.58 8.02
CA THR A 77 6.25 -4.05 9.27
C THR A 77 5.43 -5.21 9.84
N GLU A 78 5.98 -5.97 10.80
CA GLU A 78 5.21 -6.99 11.53
C GLU A 78 3.96 -6.39 12.19
N TRP A 79 4.06 -5.13 12.65
CA TRP A 79 2.93 -4.39 13.18
C TRP A 79 1.92 -4.04 12.10
N GLY A 80 2.35 -3.53 10.94
CA GLY A 80 1.49 -3.22 9.81
C GLY A 80 0.72 -4.43 9.29
N GLU A 81 1.35 -5.61 9.24
CA GLU A 81 0.72 -6.89 8.93
C GLU A 81 -0.39 -7.23 9.94
N LYS A 82 -0.09 -7.15 11.24
CA LYS A 82 -1.07 -7.41 12.31
C LYS A 82 -2.23 -6.41 12.25
N TYR A 83 -1.94 -5.15 12.00
CA TYR A 83 -2.94 -4.10 11.90
C TYR A 83 -3.86 -4.30 10.68
N TYR A 84 -3.29 -4.67 9.53
CA TYR A 84 -4.06 -5.01 8.34
C TYR A 84 -4.97 -6.23 8.55
N GLU A 85 -4.48 -7.30 9.17
CA GLU A 85 -5.31 -8.47 9.50
C GLU A 85 -6.40 -8.13 10.53
N TRP A 86 -6.10 -7.29 11.52
CA TRP A 86 -7.10 -6.76 12.44
C TRP A 86 -8.19 -5.99 11.69
N LEU A 87 -7.83 -5.08 10.78
CA LEU A 87 -8.79 -4.37 9.93
C LEU A 87 -9.62 -5.35 9.11
N ARG A 88 -8.98 -6.32 8.44
CA ARG A 88 -9.67 -7.36 7.65
C ARG A 88 -10.70 -8.14 8.46
N SER A 89 -10.41 -8.45 9.72
CA SER A 89 -11.35 -9.14 10.61
C SER A 89 -12.57 -8.32 11.02
N ARG A 90 -12.52 -6.98 10.86
CA ARG A 90 -13.57 -6.05 11.30
C ARG A 90 -14.61 -5.73 10.22
N TYR A 91 -14.31 -6.01 8.96
CA TYR A 91 -15.21 -5.70 7.85
C TYR A 91 -15.73 -6.97 7.20
N GLU A 92 -17.04 -7.03 6.98
CA GLU A 92 -17.71 -8.12 6.23
C GLU A 92 -17.27 -8.17 4.76
N LYS A 93 -16.99 -7.00 4.17
CA LYS A 93 -16.42 -6.84 2.83
C LYS A 93 -15.12 -6.07 2.92
N PHE A 94 -14.06 -6.61 2.31
CA PHE A 94 -12.72 -6.05 2.42
C PHE A 94 -12.01 -5.97 1.05
N PRO A 95 -11.35 -4.85 0.71
CA PRO A 95 -11.27 -3.59 1.46
C PRO A 95 -12.64 -2.90 1.56
N PRO A 96 -12.93 -2.20 2.67
CA PRO A 96 -14.24 -1.60 2.90
C PRO A 96 -14.53 -0.47 1.90
N GLU A 97 -15.80 -0.27 1.56
CA GLU A 97 -16.22 0.83 0.68
C GLU A 97 -16.10 2.21 1.36
N ARG A 98 -16.23 2.24 2.69
CA ARG A 98 -16.10 3.43 3.55
C ARG A 98 -15.45 3.05 4.88
N VAL A 99 -14.60 3.92 5.40
CA VAL A 99 -13.87 3.78 6.67
C VAL A 99 -14.05 5.05 7.46
#